data_AF-A0A9E3C082-F1
#
_entry.id   AF-A0A9E3C082-F1
#
_cell.length_a   1.000
_cell.length_b   1.000
_cell.length_c   1.000
_cell.angle_alpha   90.00
_cell.angle_beta   90.00
_cell.angle_gamma   90.00
#
_symmetry.space_group_name_H-M   'P 1'
#
loop_
_entity.id
_entity.type
_entity.pdbx_description
1 polymer ?
#
loop_
_entity_poly.entity_id
_entity_poly.type
_entity_poly.pdbx_seq_one_letter_code
_entity_poly.pdbx_strand_id
1 'polypeptide(L)'
;MSDLTAENVRVMLSRVGLSQSEVARVVGAQERTVRRWMAGDPGPDGDAFLPSPQHWLRLFNLCKAQDRAADQAMRLIYRLRNLAEETGERLDPVTVRLARDDADARRAGMPFLSAHIAVVRRIVERCEAERIPYDVLAMLPPPPPRRA
;
A
#
# COMPACT_ATOMS: atom_id res chain seq x y z
N MET A 1 -20.69 0.29 15.60
CA MET A 1 -19.82 1.01 14.64
C MET A 1 -18.96 2.05 15.39
N SER A 2 -18.47 1.70 16.58
CA SER A 2 -17.54 2.51 17.37
C SER A 2 -16.12 2.35 16.81
N ASP A 3 -15.25 3.34 16.69
CA ASP A 3 -15.36 4.80 16.85
C ASP A 3 -14.44 5.37 15.78
N LEU A 4 -14.97 6.04 14.77
CA LEU A 4 -14.10 6.81 13.89
C LEU A 4 -13.55 7.98 14.73
N THR A 5 -12.28 7.92 15.10
CA THR A 5 -11.60 8.96 15.87
C THR A 5 -10.46 9.54 15.05
N ALA A 6 -9.96 10.72 15.41
CA ALA A 6 -8.79 11.31 14.77
C ALA A 6 -7.57 10.38 14.86
N GLU A 7 -7.44 9.62 15.96
CA GLU A 7 -6.38 8.64 16.13
C GLU A 7 -6.53 7.47 15.14
N ASN A 8 -7.73 6.91 15.00
CA ASN A 8 -7.98 5.84 14.03
C ASN A 8 -7.72 6.32 12.59
N VAL A 9 -8.00 7.59 12.30
CA VAL A 9 -7.64 8.21 11.02
C VAL A 9 -6.12 8.25 10.85
N ARG A 10 -5.37 8.75 11.84
CA ARG A 10 -3.89 8.79 11.79
C ARG A 10 -3.29 7.40 11.58
N VAL A 11 -3.75 6.40 12.32
CA VAL A 11 -3.31 5.00 12.18
C VAL A 11 -3.59 4.47 10.78
N MET A 12 -4.79 4.69 10.24
CA MET A 12 -5.14 4.27 8.89
C MET A 12 -4.28 4.95 7.83
N LEU A 13 -4.07 6.26 7.94
CA LEU A 13 -3.26 7.02 6.98
C LEU A 13 -1.79 6.61 7.00
N SER A 14 -1.23 6.36 8.19
CA SER A 14 0.10 5.79 8.35
C SER A 14 0.22 4.41 7.69
N ARG A 15 -0.78 3.53 7.92
CA ARG A 15 -0.82 2.17 7.37
C ARG A 15 -0.91 2.13 5.85
N VAL A 16 -1.68 3.03 5.23
CA VAL A 16 -1.73 3.10 3.76
C VAL A 16 -0.45 3.68 3.16
N GLY A 17 0.33 4.42 3.96
CA GLY A 17 1.65 4.95 3.57
C GLY A 17 1.58 6.12 2.59
N LEU A 18 0.46 6.87 2.58
CA LEU A 18 0.24 8.00 1.67
C LEU A 18 0.53 9.32 2.38
N SER A 19 1.05 10.29 1.61
CA SER A 19 1.06 11.69 2.01
C SER A 19 -0.36 12.28 2.06
N GLN A 20 -0.52 13.41 2.76
CA GLN A 20 -1.82 14.09 2.87
C GLN A 20 -2.40 14.49 1.53
N SER A 21 -1.55 14.89 0.58
CA SER A 21 -1.96 15.28 -0.77
C SER A 21 -2.43 14.08 -1.59
N GLU A 22 -1.78 12.93 -1.45
CA GLU A 22 -2.23 11.68 -2.07
C GLU A 22 -3.54 11.18 -1.46
N VAL A 23 -3.68 11.24 -0.13
CA VAL A 23 -4.93 10.92 0.58
C VAL A 23 -6.07 11.77 0.03
N ALA A 24 -5.85 13.08 -0.10
CA ALA A 24 -6.81 14.02 -0.67
C ALA A 24 -7.24 13.60 -2.09
N ARG A 25 -6.30 13.17 -2.94
CA ARG A 25 -6.60 12.65 -4.29
C ARG A 25 -7.37 11.33 -4.28
N VAL A 26 -7.05 10.38 -3.39
CA VAL A 26 -7.80 9.11 -3.27
C VAL A 26 -9.26 9.37 -2.93
N VAL A 27 -9.48 10.20 -1.91
CA VAL A 27 -10.81 10.39 -1.34
C VAL A 27 -11.62 11.46 -2.06
N GLY A 28 -10.98 12.32 -2.86
CA GLY A 28 -11.62 13.46 -3.52
C GLY A 28 -11.88 14.64 -2.58
N ALA A 29 -10.99 14.87 -1.62
CA ALA A 29 -11.07 15.99 -0.68
C ALA A 29 -9.95 17.01 -0.96
N GLN A 30 -10.01 18.16 -0.27
CA GLN A 30 -8.90 19.11 -0.25
C GLN A 30 -7.86 18.66 0.78
N GLU A 31 -6.57 18.92 0.53
CA GLU A 31 -5.51 18.55 1.46
C GLU A 31 -5.71 19.18 2.86
N ARG A 32 -6.20 20.43 2.92
CA ARG A 32 -6.55 21.07 4.19
C ARG A 32 -7.61 20.28 4.98
N THR A 33 -8.54 19.63 4.28
CA THR A 33 -9.59 18.80 4.90
C THR A 33 -8.96 17.57 5.56
N VAL A 34 -7.98 16.95 4.88
CA VAL A 34 -7.22 15.80 5.42
C VAL A 34 -6.41 16.21 6.66
N ARG A 35 -5.78 17.39 6.66
CA ARG A 35 -5.07 17.92 7.83
C ARG A 35 -5.99 18.03 9.05
N ARG A 36 -7.18 18.60 8.87
CA ARG A 36 -8.16 18.76 9.94
C ARG A 36 -8.61 17.40 10.51
N TRP A 37 -8.79 16.39 9.66
CA TRP A 37 -9.10 15.02 10.10
C TRP A 37 -8.05 14.44 11.04
N MET A 38 -6.78 14.66 10.74
CA MET A 38 -5.68 14.16 11.56
C MET A 38 -5.45 14.98 12.82
N ALA A 39 -5.71 16.29 12.77
CA ALA A 39 -5.60 17.17 13.94
C ALA A 39 -6.73 16.92 14.94
N GLY A 40 -7.87 16.41 14.48
CA GLY A 40 -9.08 16.30 15.30
C GLY A 40 -9.70 17.65 15.59
N ASP A 41 -9.52 18.63 14.68
CA ASP A 41 -10.10 19.97 14.81
C ASP A 41 -11.61 19.88 15.01
N PRO A 42 -12.25 20.78 15.78
CA PRO A 42 -13.70 20.78 15.90
C PRO A 42 -14.36 21.13 14.56
N GLY A 43 -15.47 20.44 14.30
CA GLY A 43 -16.44 20.71 13.24
C GLY A 43 -17.43 21.80 13.65
N PRO A 44 -18.42 22.10 12.79
CA PRO A 44 -19.41 23.14 13.03
C PRO A 44 -20.20 22.94 14.33
N ASP A 45 -20.46 21.68 14.68
CA ASP A 45 -21.27 21.30 15.83
C ASP A 45 -20.43 21.01 17.10
N GLY A 46 -19.13 21.31 17.07
CA GLY A 46 -18.20 21.05 18.18
C GLY A 46 -17.60 19.63 18.22
N ASP A 47 -18.18 18.68 17.47
CA ASP A 47 -17.65 17.33 17.29
C ASP A 47 -16.35 17.32 16.47
N ALA A 48 -15.54 16.27 16.60
CA ALA A 48 -14.31 16.13 15.81
C ALA A 48 -14.62 16.15 14.29
N PHE A 49 -13.88 16.97 13.55
CA PHE A 49 -13.97 17.07 12.10
C PHE A 49 -13.32 15.84 11.47
N LEU A 50 -14.14 14.84 11.14
CA LEU A 50 -13.70 13.52 10.70
C LEU A 50 -14.06 13.24 9.23
N PRO A 51 -13.43 12.25 8.57
CA PRO A 51 -13.81 11.88 7.21
C PRO A 51 -15.24 11.35 7.18
N SER A 52 -15.97 11.68 6.10
CA SER A 52 -17.27 11.09 5.84
C SER A 52 -17.14 9.56 5.66
N PRO A 53 -18.22 8.80 5.85
CA PRO A 53 -18.21 7.35 5.63
C PRO A 53 -17.71 6.96 4.23
N GLN A 54 -17.98 7.78 3.21
CA GLN A 54 -17.50 7.55 1.84
C GLN A 54 -15.99 7.75 1.70
N HIS A 55 -15.44 8.83 2.29
CA HIS A 55 -13.99 9.04 2.31
C HIS A 55 -13.28 7.92 3.05
N TRP A 56 -13.84 7.51 4.19
CA TRP A 56 -13.31 6.39 4.97
C TRP A 56 -13.33 5.08 4.20
N LEU A 57 -14.43 4.76 3.53
CA LEU A 57 -14.55 3.55 2.71
C LEU A 57 -13.51 3.50 1.59
N ARG A 58 -13.20 4.62 0.94
CA ARG A 58 -12.15 4.68 -0.10
C ARG A 58 -10.76 4.37 0.46
N LEU A 59 -10.41 4.92 1.62
CA LEU A 59 -9.14 4.63 2.29
C LEU A 59 -9.06 3.17 2.75
N PHE A 60 -10.15 2.67 3.33
CA PHE A 60 -10.25 1.29 3.75
C PHE A 60 -10.09 0.32 2.57
N ASN A 61 -10.74 0.61 1.44
CA ASN A 61 -10.61 -0.19 0.22
C ASN A 61 -9.19 -0.18 -0.35
N LEU A 62 -8.49 0.96 -0.30
CA LEU A 62 -7.08 1.03 -0.68
C LEU A 62 -6.21 0.17 0.25
N CYS A 63 -6.38 0.28 1.57
CA CYS A 63 -5.66 -0.57 2.52
C CYS A 63 -5.93 -2.06 2.24
N LYS A 64 -7.18 -2.44 1.97
CA LYS A 64 -7.55 -3.82 1.61
C LYS A 64 -6.96 -4.25 0.26
N ALA A 65 -6.82 -3.36 -0.70
CA ALA A 65 -6.15 -3.65 -1.97
C ALA A 65 -4.66 -3.91 -1.76
N GLN A 66 -4.00 -3.10 -0.91
CA GLN A 66 -2.60 -3.29 -0.55
C GLN A 66 -2.36 -4.61 0.19
N ASP A 67 -3.20 -4.92 1.18
CA ASP A 67 -3.12 -6.17 1.94
C ASP A 67 -3.31 -7.38 1.02
N ARG A 68 -4.31 -7.34 0.11
CA ARG A 68 -4.54 -8.40 -0.89
C ARG A 68 -3.36 -8.59 -1.83
N ALA A 69 -2.76 -7.50 -2.32
CA ALA A 69 -1.60 -7.58 -3.20
C ALA A 69 -0.41 -8.24 -2.50
N ALA A 70 -0.13 -7.87 -1.25
CA ALA A 70 0.90 -8.50 -0.44
C ALA A 70 0.60 -9.98 -0.16
N ASP A 71 -0.64 -10.33 0.18
CA ASP A 71 -1.07 -11.72 0.40
C ASP A 71 -0.93 -12.59 -0.85
N GLN A 72 -1.21 -12.03 -2.04
CA GLN A 72 -1.03 -12.75 -3.30
C GLN A 72 0.45 -13.00 -3.59
N ALA A 73 1.31 -11.99 -3.39
CA ALA A 73 2.75 -12.15 -3.53
C ALA A 73 3.31 -13.22 -2.58
N MET A 74 2.95 -13.16 -1.29
CA MET A 74 3.40 -14.16 -0.30
C MET A 74 2.94 -15.57 -0.64
N ARG A 75 1.72 -15.76 -1.15
CA ARG A 75 1.25 -17.07 -1.60
C ARG A 75 2.12 -17.67 -2.70
N LEU A 76 2.58 -16.85 -3.65
CA LEU A 76 3.51 -17.31 -4.70
C LEU A 76 4.87 -17.67 -4.11
N ILE A 77 5.38 -16.85 -3.20
CA ILE A 77 6.64 -17.10 -2.49
C ILE A 77 6.61 -18.43 -1.74
N TYR A 78 5.55 -18.71 -0.97
CA TYR A 78 5.42 -19.99 -0.26
C TYR A 78 5.34 -21.17 -1.22
N ARG A 79 4.64 -21.02 -2.34
CA ARG A 79 4.60 -22.09 -3.35
C ARG A 79 5.99 -22.39 -3.90
N LEU A 80 6.80 -21.36 -4.19
CA LEU A 80 8.17 -21.54 -4.65
C LEU A 80 9.06 -22.18 -3.58
N ARG A 81 8.92 -21.76 -2.32
CA ARG A 81 9.63 -22.37 -1.18
C ARG A 81 9.32 -23.85 -1.06
N ASN A 82 8.03 -24.20 -1.04
CA ASN A 82 7.60 -25.60 -0.91
C ASN A 82 8.13 -26.46 -2.07
N LEU A 83 8.13 -25.93 -3.30
CA LEU A 83 8.68 -26.64 -4.45
C LEU A 83 10.20 -26.86 -4.32
N ALA A 84 10.95 -25.87 -3.84
CA ALA A 84 12.38 -26.02 -3.58
C ALA A 84 12.65 -27.09 -2.51
N GLU A 85 11.85 -27.10 -1.43
CA GLU A 85 11.93 -28.12 -0.38
C GLU A 85 11.61 -29.53 -0.91
N GLU A 86 10.56 -29.67 -1.73
CA GLU A 86 10.16 -30.95 -2.35
C GLU A 86 11.21 -31.51 -3.32
N THR A 87 11.93 -30.64 -4.01
CA THR A 87 12.96 -31.00 -5.00
C THR A 87 14.37 -31.11 -4.40
N GLY A 88 14.54 -30.72 -3.13
CA GLY A 88 15.84 -30.64 -2.47
C GLY A 88 16.73 -29.49 -2.98
N GLU A 89 16.15 -28.55 -3.74
CA GLU A 89 16.84 -27.36 -4.23
C GLU A 89 16.84 -26.25 -3.18
N ARG A 90 17.81 -25.33 -3.29
CA ARG A 90 17.82 -24.12 -2.46
C ARG A 90 16.93 -23.07 -3.10
N LEU A 91 16.07 -22.44 -2.31
CA LEU A 91 15.31 -21.29 -2.76
C LEU A 91 16.25 -20.10 -3.02
N ASP A 92 16.29 -19.64 -4.28
CA ASP A 92 16.94 -18.40 -4.65
C ASP A 92 16.25 -17.17 -4.02
N PRO A 93 16.97 -16.06 -3.78
CA PRO A 93 16.37 -14.84 -3.28
C PRO A 93 15.17 -14.38 -4.13
N VAL A 94 14.05 -14.12 -3.47
CA VAL A 94 12.86 -13.61 -4.13
C VAL A 94 13.08 -12.16 -4.54
N THR A 95 13.00 -11.88 -5.84
CA THR A 95 13.03 -10.49 -6.32
C THR A 95 11.68 -9.80 -6.10
N VAL A 96 11.64 -8.83 -5.20
CA VAL A 96 10.50 -7.93 -5.00
C VAL A 96 10.74 -6.66 -5.80
N ARG A 97 9.91 -6.42 -6.82
CA ARG A 97 10.06 -5.25 -7.69
C ARG A 97 9.44 -4.01 -7.06
N LEU A 98 10.15 -2.89 -7.11
CA LEU A 98 9.72 -1.58 -6.62
C LEU A 98 9.45 -0.62 -7.79
N ALA A 99 8.26 -0.05 -7.84
CA ALA A 99 7.92 1.01 -8.80
C ALA A 99 8.88 2.21 -8.67
N ARG A 100 9.20 2.87 -9.79
CA ARG A 100 10.07 4.06 -9.79
C ARG A 100 9.30 5.37 -9.70
N ASP A 101 8.06 5.36 -10.19
CA ASP A 101 7.17 6.49 -10.26
C ASP A 101 5.70 6.05 -10.15
N ASP A 102 4.78 7.00 -10.17
CA ASP A 102 3.35 6.74 -10.13
C ASP A 102 2.83 5.96 -11.35
N ALA A 103 3.50 6.06 -12.51
CA ALA A 103 3.08 5.33 -13.70
C ALA A 103 3.40 3.85 -13.57
N ASP A 104 4.59 3.51 -13.07
CA ASP A 104 4.99 2.15 -12.69
C ASP A 104 4.03 1.58 -11.64
N ALA A 105 3.74 2.36 -10.59
CA ALA A 105 2.82 1.95 -9.53
C ALA A 105 1.42 1.62 -10.09
N ARG A 106 0.90 2.47 -10.99
CA ARG A 106 -0.39 2.22 -11.66
C ARG A 106 -0.37 0.96 -12.51
N ARG A 107 0.72 0.67 -13.21
CA ARG A 107 0.90 -0.59 -13.95
C ARG A 107 0.92 -1.80 -13.02
N ALA A 108 1.41 -1.63 -11.79
CA ALA A 108 1.36 -2.64 -10.73
C ALA A 108 0.04 -2.64 -9.93
N GLY A 109 -0.99 -1.88 -10.35
CA GLY A 109 -2.31 -1.87 -9.73
C GLY A 109 -2.44 -0.98 -8.50
N MET A 110 -1.49 -0.08 -8.26
CA MET A 110 -1.49 0.87 -7.13
C MET A 110 -1.63 2.32 -7.63
N PRO A 111 -2.41 3.18 -6.96
CA PRO A 111 -2.71 4.52 -7.48
C PRO A 111 -1.49 5.46 -7.48
N PHE A 112 -0.57 5.26 -6.54
CA PHE A 112 0.62 6.09 -6.30
C PHE A 112 1.83 5.21 -5.97
N LEU A 113 3.02 5.76 -6.20
CA LEU A 113 4.28 5.17 -5.78
C LEU A 113 4.28 4.85 -4.28
N SER A 114 3.82 5.78 -3.45
CA SER A 114 3.75 5.61 -1.99
C SER A 114 2.84 4.44 -1.59
N ALA A 115 1.72 4.28 -2.31
CA ALA A 115 0.81 3.16 -2.09
C ALA A 115 1.46 1.81 -2.47
N HIS A 116 2.26 1.79 -3.53
CA HIS A 116 3.04 0.61 -3.95
C HIS A 116 4.18 0.30 -2.98
N ILE A 117 4.91 1.31 -2.50
CA ILE A 117 5.93 1.16 -1.45
C ILE A 117 5.33 0.49 -0.22
N ALA A 118 4.13 0.89 0.20
CA ALA A 118 3.46 0.27 1.33
C ALA A 118 3.09 -1.22 1.10
N VAL A 119 2.90 -1.65 -0.15
CA VAL A 119 2.75 -3.08 -0.48
C VAL A 119 4.08 -3.80 -0.37
N VAL A 120 5.13 -3.24 -0.97
CA VAL A 120 6.49 -3.82 -0.93
C VAL A 120 6.98 -3.97 0.51
N ARG A 121 6.77 -2.96 1.37
CA ARG A 121 7.09 -3.05 2.80
C ARG A 121 6.42 -4.23 3.49
N ARG A 122 5.10 -4.41 3.29
CA ARG A 122 4.36 -5.56 3.85
C ARG A 122 4.91 -6.91 3.39
N ILE A 123 5.35 -7.00 2.13
CA ILE A 123 5.95 -8.24 1.59
C ILE A 123 7.31 -8.48 2.25
N VAL A 124 8.16 -7.45 2.30
CA VAL A 124 9.49 -7.51 2.91
C VAL A 124 9.41 -7.89 4.38
N GLU A 125 8.57 -7.20 5.16
CA GLU A 125 8.36 -7.49 6.60
C GLU A 125 7.97 -8.96 6.83
N ARG A 126 7.15 -9.55 5.96
CA ARG A 126 6.77 -10.96 6.05
C ARG A 126 7.89 -11.91 5.62
N CYS A 127 8.67 -11.54 4.60
CA CYS A 127 9.85 -12.31 4.21
C CYS A 127 10.89 -12.31 5.34
N GLU A 128 11.11 -11.18 6.01
CA GLU A 128 11.99 -11.06 7.17
C GLU A 128 11.51 -11.92 8.35
N ALA A 129 10.21 -11.81 8.69
CA ALA A 129 9.61 -12.60 9.77
C ALA A 129 9.77 -14.11 9.56
N GLU A 130 9.74 -14.56 8.30
CA GLU A 130 9.90 -15.98 7.93
C GLU A 130 11.30 -16.37 7.46
N ARG A 131 12.27 -15.46 7.52
CA ARG A 131 13.66 -15.67 7.07
C ARG A 131 13.76 -16.15 5.62
N ILE A 132 12.88 -15.66 4.75
CA ILE A 132 12.92 -15.92 3.32
C ILE A 132 13.91 -14.95 2.67
N PRO A 133 14.91 -15.40 1.91
CA PRO A 133 15.85 -14.51 1.23
C PRO A 133 15.13 -13.69 0.16
N TYR A 134 15.42 -12.39 0.09
CA TYR A 134 14.79 -11.49 -0.87
C TYR A 134 15.77 -10.40 -1.34
N ASP A 135 15.50 -9.86 -2.53
CA ASP A 135 16.15 -8.68 -3.09
C ASP A 135 15.10 -7.67 -3.55
N VAL A 136 15.27 -6.40 -3.20
CA VAL A 136 14.38 -5.32 -3.68
C VAL A 136 15.04 -4.61 -4.85
N LEU A 137 14.43 -4.71 -6.03
CA LEU A 137 14.95 -4.12 -7.27
C LEU A 137 13.96 -3.16 -7.89
N ALA A 138 14.45 -2.06 -8.46
CA ALA A 138 13.59 -1.14 -9.21
C ALA A 138 12.96 -1.82 -10.45
N MET A 139 11.72 -1.48 -10.76
CA MET A 139 11.04 -1.95 -11.98
C MET A 139 11.80 -1.49 -13.22
N LEU A 140 11.87 -2.36 -14.22
CA LEU A 140 12.46 -2.01 -15.52
C LEU A 140 11.57 -1.00 -16.25
N PRO A 141 12.17 -0.07 -17.03
CA PRO A 141 11.41 0.78 -17.92
C PRO A 141 10.56 -0.05 -18.88
N PRO A 142 9.36 0.44 -19.27
CA PRO A 142 8.64 -0.20 -20.36
C PRO A 142 9.53 -0.28 -21.60
N PRO A 143 9.43 -1.36 -22.40
CA PRO A 143 10.05 -1.36 -23.71
C PRO A 143 9.52 -0.16 -24.51
N PRO A 144 10.37 0.51 -25.31
CA PRO A 144 9.94 1.63 -26.12
C PRO A 144 8.79 1.19 -27.05
N PRO A 145 7.84 2.10 -27.37
CA PRO A 145 6.77 1.76 -28.30
C PRO A 145 7.38 1.29 -29.62
N ARG A 146 6.94 0.12 -30.10
CA ARG A 146 7.32 -0.33 -31.44
C ARG A 146 6.82 0.72 -32.43
N ARG A 147 7.73 1.36 -33.17
CA ARG A 147 7.36 2.24 -34.27
C ARG A 147 6.57 1.40 -35.27
N ALA A 148 5.32 1.80 -35.52
CA ALA A 148 4.49 1.27 -36.60
C ALA A 148 4.99 1.81 -37.94
#